data_AF-A0AAX1Q1C4-F1
#
_entry.id   AF-A0AAX1Q1C4-F1
#
_cell.length_a   1.000
_cell.length_b   1.000
_cell.length_c   1.000
_cell.angle_alpha   90.00
_cell.angle_beta   90.00
_cell.angle_gamma   90.00
#
_symmetry.space_group_name_H-M   'P 1'
#
loop_
_entity.id
_entity.type
_entity.pdbx_description
1 polymer ?
#
loop_
_entity_poly.entity_id
_entity_poly.type
_entity_poly.pdbx_seq_one_letter_code
_entity_poly.pdbx_strand_id
1 'polypeptide(L)'
;MDNKVQSYFDHLGARDKKLQYEAYTNILALTNEEVGWVYEVWDELKEWLTDSDPHKRSRAAQFLANLAISDREKRILKDFPALWKVTRDEKFVTARHALQAVWRVGLAGSEQKKLVITHFIDHFHTCENEKNYTLIRFDIIQGLKNLYEEVEDEEIKREAIKLIEREEDNKYRKKYMNVWK
;
A
#
# COMPACT_ATOMS: atom_id res chain seq x y z
N MET A 1 16.15 -11.12 14.03
CA MET A 1 15.23 -10.08 14.53
C MET A 1 15.42 -9.96 16.03
N ASP A 2 15.30 -8.76 16.61
CA ASP A 2 15.40 -8.63 18.07
C ASP A 2 14.13 -9.14 18.78
N ASN A 3 14.25 -9.49 20.06
CA ASN A 3 13.15 -10.06 20.85
C ASN A 3 11.95 -9.11 20.98
N LYS A 4 12.17 -7.80 20.89
CA LYS A 4 11.11 -6.81 21.02
C LYS A 4 10.25 -6.78 19.76
N VAL A 5 10.87 -6.79 18.57
CA VAL A 5 10.14 -6.85 17.30
C VAL A 5 9.41 -8.18 17.17
N GLN A 6 10.03 -9.31 17.54
CA GLN A 6 9.33 -10.61 17.58
C GLN A 6 8.08 -10.54 18.45
N SER A 7 8.18 -9.95 19.64
CA SER A 7 7.02 -9.82 20.54
C SER A 7 5.87 -9.02 19.91
N TYR A 8 6.16 -8.03 19.07
CA TYR A 8 5.11 -7.31 18.35
C TYR A 8 4.41 -8.21 17.33
N PHE A 9 5.14 -9.03 16.57
CA PHE A 9 4.51 -9.99 15.65
C PHE A 9 3.63 -11.00 16.39
N ASP A 10 4.10 -11.53 17.52
CA ASP A 10 3.33 -12.46 18.35
C ASP A 10 2.04 -11.81 18.89
N HIS A 11 2.13 -10.53 19.30
CA HIS A 11 1.01 -9.76 19.82
C HIS A 11 -0.06 -9.41 18.77
N LEU A 12 0.21 -9.56 17.47
CA LEU A 12 -0.81 -9.38 16.44
C LEU A 12 -1.96 -10.40 16.59
N GLY A 13 -1.68 -11.58 17.16
CA GLY A 13 -2.66 -12.63 17.45
C GLY A 13 -3.27 -12.57 18.86
N ALA A 14 -2.89 -11.60 19.69
CA ALA A 14 -3.35 -11.52 21.08
C ALA A 14 -4.86 -11.28 21.18
N ARG A 15 -5.54 -11.79 22.22
CA ARG A 15 -6.99 -11.50 22.41
C ARG A 15 -7.26 -10.04 22.78
N ASP A 16 -6.29 -9.37 23.40
CA ASP A 16 -6.39 -7.97 23.79
C ASP A 16 -6.23 -7.05 22.56
N LYS A 17 -7.30 -6.32 22.22
CA LYS A 17 -7.32 -5.39 21.07
C LYS A 17 -6.36 -4.22 21.23
N LYS A 18 -6.12 -3.75 22.47
CA LYS A 18 -5.17 -2.67 22.73
C LYS A 18 -3.76 -3.15 22.43
N LEU A 19 -3.43 -4.36 22.90
CA LEU A 19 -2.13 -4.98 22.65
C LEU A 19 -1.90 -5.24 21.15
N GLN A 20 -2.92 -5.74 20.43
CA GLN A 20 -2.85 -5.90 18.97
C GLN A 20 -2.59 -4.56 18.25
N TYR A 21 -3.30 -3.50 18.65
CA TYR A 21 -3.18 -2.18 18.02
C TYR A 21 -1.82 -1.54 18.29
N GLU A 22 -1.31 -1.68 19.51
CA GLU A 22 0.03 -1.23 19.88
C GLU A 22 1.10 -1.95 19.06
N ALA A 23 1.04 -3.29 18.97
CA ALA A 23 1.93 -4.07 18.16
C ALA A 23 1.90 -3.66 16.68
N TYR A 24 0.71 -3.53 16.11
CA TYR A 24 0.51 -3.06 14.74
C TYR A 24 1.16 -1.70 14.47
N THR A 25 0.92 -0.72 15.36
CA THR A 25 1.45 0.64 15.21
C THR A 25 2.97 0.66 15.32
N ASN A 26 3.54 -0.12 16.25
CA ASN A 26 4.99 -0.22 16.40
C ASN A 26 5.65 -0.87 15.18
N ILE A 27 5.07 -1.93 14.62
CA ILE A 27 5.60 -2.56 13.40
C ILE A 27 5.60 -1.55 12.25
N LEU A 28 4.47 -0.87 12.00
CA LEU A 28 4.41 0.16 10.96
C LEU A 28 5.48 1.24 11.13
N ALA A 29 5.63 1.75 12.36
CA ALA A 29 6.61 2.78 12.66
C ALA A 29 8.05 2.30 12.41
N LEU A 30 8.38 1.06 12.75
CA LEU A 30 9.70 0.48 12.46
C LEU A 30 9.94 0.34 10.96
N THR A 31 8.92 -0.08 10.21
CA THR A 31 9.00 -0.25 8.75
C THR A 31 8.95 1.05 7.97
N ASN A 32 8.89 2.21 8.66
CA ASN A 32 9.07 3.50 7.99
C ASN A 32 10.49 3.69 7.46
N GLU A 33 11.45 3.02 8.09
CA GLU A 33 12.88 3.03 7.76
C GLU A 33 13.32 1.63 7.30
N GLU A 34 14.54 1.55 6.75
CA GLU A 34 15.13 0.25 6.42
C GLU A 34 15.38 -0.60 7.68
N VAL A 35 14.99 -1.88 7.63
CA VAL A 35 15.17 -2.85 8.72
C VAL A 35 15.93 -4.09 8.27
N GLY A 36 16.73 -4.66 9.17
CA GLY A 36 17.54 -5.86 8.87
C GLY A 36 16.80 -7.20 8.91
N TRP A 37 15.57 -7.23 9.44
CA TRP A 37 14.81 -8.47 9.69
C TRP A 37 13.74 -8.76 8.63
N VAL A 38 13.70 -7.99 7.54
CA VAL A 38 12.69 -8.10 6.47
C VAL A 38 12.44 -9.54 6.00
N TYR A 39 13.51 -10.32 5.78
CA TYR A 39 13.39 -11.69 5.26
C TYR A 39 13.01 -12.73 6.32
N GLU A 40 13.03 -12.37 7.60
CA GLU A 40 12.56 -13.26 8.67
C GLU A 40 11.02 -13.33 8.70
N VAL A 41 10.33 -12.31 8.19
CA VAL A 41 8.85 -12.24 8.18
C VAL A 41 8.24 -12.23 6.78
N TRP A 42 9.04 -12.04 5.73
CA TRP A 42 8.54 -11.84 4.36
C TRP A 42 7.62 -12.97 3.89
N ASP A 43 8.06 -14.22 4.03
CA ASP A 43 7.34 -15.38 3.50
C ASP A 43 6.03 -15.62 4.25
N GLU A 44 6.01 -15.43 5.57
CA GLU A 44 4.79 -15.49 6.38
C GLU A 44 3.80 -14.39 5.98
N LEU A 45 4.26 -13.15 5.83
CA LEU A 45 3.41 -12.04 5.40
C LEU A 45 2.84 -12.28 4.01
N LYS A 46 3.61 -12.88 3.11
CA LYS A 46 3.13 -13.26 1.78
C LYS A 46 2.01 -14.30 1.85
N GLU A 47 2.13 -15.32 2.71
CA GLU A 47 1.06 -16.30 2.93
C GLU A 47 -0.21 -15.61 3.47
N TRP A 48 -0.04 -14.67 4.41
CA TRP A 48 -1.14 -13.92 5.01
C TRP A 48 -1.93 -13.08 4.01
N LEU A 49 -1.40 -12.73 2.83
CA LEU A 49 -2.16 -12.04 1.78
C LEU A 49 -3.38 -12.83 1.30
N THR A 50 -3.42 -14.14 1.56
CA THR A 50 -4.53 -15.03 1.19
C THR A 50 -5.22 -15.69 2.38
N ASP A 51 -4.91 -15.26 3.61
CA ASP A 51 -5.52 -15.83 4.81
C ASP A 51 -7.04 -15.60 4.83
N SER A 52 -7.78 -16.54 5.41
CA SER A 52 -9.22 -16.40 5.68
C SER A 52 -9.57 -15.16 6.51
N ASP A 53 -8.68 -14.73 7.41
CA ASP A 53 -8.86 -13.55 8.26
C ASP A 53 -8.55 -12.25 7.47
N PRO A 54 -9.55 -11.38 7.24
CA PRO A 54 -9.34 -10.11 6.54
C PRO A 54 -8.40 -9.15 7.25
N HIS A 55 -8.22 -9.27 8.58
CA HIS A 55 -7.26 -8.46 9.33
C HIS A 55 -5.82 -8.86 9.01
N LYS A 56 -5.54 -10.17 8.89
CA LYS A 56 -4.23 -10.65 8.46
C LYS A 56 -3.90 -10.20 7.04
N ARG A 57 -4.85 -10.36 6.10
CA ARG A 57 -4.66 -9.87 4.72
C ARG A 57 -4.35 -8.38 4.66
N SER A 58 -5.11 -7.57 5.42
CA SER A 58 -4.90 -6.12 5.50
C SER A 58 -3.55 -5.75 6.12
N ARG A 59 -3.13 -6.42 7.20
CA ARG A 59 -1.84 -6.19 7.85
C ARG A 59 -0.69 -6.60 6.94
N ALA A 60 -0.78 -7.76 6.31
CA ALA A 60 0.22 -8.27 5.39
C ALA A 60 0.46 -7.31 4.22
N ALA A 61 -0.60 -6.84 3.56
CA ALA A 61 -0.49 -5.90 2.45
C ALA A 61 0.18 -4.58 2.88
N GLN A 62 -0.18 -4.06 4.06
CA GLN A 62 0.44 -2.85 4.59
C GLN A 62 1.91 -3.10 4.94
N PHE A 63 2.24 -4.15 5.71
CA PHE A 63 3.60 -4.43 6.13
C PHE A 63 4.53 -4.70 4.95
N LEU A 64 4.13 -5.53 3.98
CA LEU A 64 4.93 -5.79 2.79
C LEU A 64 5.16 -4.53 1.95
N ALA A 65 4.16 -3.65 1.84
CA ALA A 65 4.33 -2.38 1.13
C ALA A 65 5.36 -1.46 1.82
N ASN A 66 5.34 -1.40 3.16
CA ASN A 66 6.33 -0.62 3.93
C ASN A 66 7.73 -1.27 3.86
N LEU A 67 7.81 -2.59 4.04
CA LEU A 67 9.06 -3.37 4.06
C LEU A 67 9.78 -3.41 2.71
N ALA A 68 9.12 -3.02 1.60
CA ALA A 68 9.72 -2.99 0.29
C ALA A 68 11.05 -2.19 0.25
N ILE A 69 11.19 -1.12 1.04
CA ILE A 69 12.45 -0.35 1.11
C ILE A 69 13.61 -1.15 1.72
N SER A 70 13.31 -2.18 2.51
CA SER A 70 14.30 -3.08 3.12
C SER A 70 14.64 -4.27 2.22
N ASP A 71 13.87 -4.51 1.16
CA ASP A 71 13.98 -5.67 0.25
C ASP A 71 15.11 -5.50 -0.77
N ARG A 72 16.35 -5.76 -0.33
CA ARG A 72 17.57 -5.77 -1.17
C ARG A 72 17.53 -6.80 -2.32
N GLU A 73 16.75 -7.87 -2.17
CA GLU A 73 16.60 -8.96 -3.15
C GLU A 73 15.51 -8.65 -4.19
N LYS A 74 14.76 -7.55 -4.03
CA LYS A 74 13.65 -7.16 -4.89
C LYS A 74 12.56 -8.25 -5.00
N ARG A 75 12.36 -9.06 -3.95
CA ARG A 75 11.26 -10.04 -3.84
C ARG A 75 9.91 -9.41 -4.14
N ILE A 76 9.71 -8.14 -3.78
CA ILE A 76 8.49 -7.39 -4.03
C ILE A 76 8.12 -7.36 -5.50
N LEU A 77 9.07 -7.34 -6.45
CA LEU A 77 8.76 -7.34 -7.88
C LEU A 77 8.03 -8.63 -8.30
N LYS A 78 8.43 -9.76 -7.73
CA LYS A 78 7.81 -11.07 -7.97
C LYS A 78 6.49 -11.21 -7.22
N ASP A 79 6.43 -10.71 -5.99
CA ASP A 79 5.30 -10.91 -5.08
C ASP A 79 4.22 -9.81 -5.19
N PHE A 80 4.51 -8.73 -5.92
CA PHE A 80 3.61 -7.60 -6.13
C PHE A 80 2.22 -8.03 -6.65
N PRO A 81 2.07 -8.98 -7.59
CA PRO A 81 0.74 -9.41 -8.03
C PRO A 81 -0.13 -9.94 -6.89
N ALA A 82 0.46 -10.62 -5.89
CA ALA A 82 -0.28 -11.11 -4.73
C ALA A 82 -0.70 -9.96 -3.82
N LEU A 83 0.19 -9.00 -3.56
CA LEU A 83 -0.11 -7.81 -2.77
C LEU A 83 -1.16 -6.92 -3.45
N TRP A 84 -1.01 -6.72 -4.76
CA TRP A 84 -1.92 -5.94 -5.60
C TRP A 84 -3.32 -6.54 -5.66
N LYS A 85 -3.44 -7.88 -5.63
CA LYS A 85 -4.75 -8.54 -5.54
C LYS A 85 -5.53 -8.11 -4.29
N VAL A 86 -4.85 -7.86 -3.17
CA VAL A 86 -5.49 -7.40 -1.93
C VAL A 86 -6.09 -6.00 -2.07
N THR A 87 -5.64 -5.16 -3.01
CA THR A 87 -6.28 -3.84 -3.26
C THR A 87 -7.70 -3.95 -3.83
N ARG A 88 -8.12 -5.17 -4.19
CA ARG A 88 -9.48 -5.53 -4.66
C ARG A 88 -10.12 -6.61 -3.80
N ASP A 89 -9.76 -6.65 -2.50
CA ASP A 89 -10.32 -7.61 -1.55
C ASP A 89 -11.85 -7.54 -1.47
N GLU A 90 -12.50 -8.69 -1.22
CA GLU A 90 -13.94 -8.77 -0.99
C GLU A 90 -14.40 -7.91 0.21
N LYS A 91 -13.54 -7.70 1.21
CA LYS A 91 -13.77 -6.78 2.31
C LYS A 91 -13.24 -5.41 1.92
N PHE A 92 -14.16 -4.49 1.67
CA PHE A 92 -13.85 -3.11 1.28
C PHE A 92 -12.79 -2.43 2.16
N VAL A 93 -12.85 -2.61 3.49
CA VAL A 93 -11.86 -2.01 4.42
C VAL A 93 -10.46 -2.59 4.20
N THR A 94 -10.36 -3.90 3.98
CA THR A 94 -9.09 -4.58 3.65
C THR A 94 -8.54 -4.07 2.32
N ALA A 95 -9.39 -4.02 1.29
CA ALA A 95 -9.03 -3.50 -0.03
C ALA A 95 -8.47 -2.08 0.04
N ARG A 96 -9.18 -1.23 0.79
CA ARG A 96 -8.81 0.17 0.93
C ARG A 96 -7.49 0.35 1.67
N HIS A 97 -7.27 -0.32 2.80
CA HIS A 97 -5.99 -0.21 3.53
C HIS A 97 -4.80 -0.69 2.68
N ALA A 98 -4.99 -1.76 1.90
CA ALA A 98 -3.96 -2.21 0.96
C ALA A 98 -3.66 -1.16 -0.12
N LEU A 99 -4.71 -0.61 -0.74
CA LEU A 99 -4.57 0.43 -1.77
C LEU A 99 -3.90 1.71 -1.22
N GLN A 100 -4.19 2.10 0.01
CA GLN A 100 -3.61 3.28 0.64
C GLN A 100 -2.14 3.10 1.06
N ALA A 101 -1.66 1.85 1.19
CA ALA A 101 -0.27 1.57 1.58
C ALA A 101 0.64 1.23 0.39
N VAL A 102 0.10 0.64 -0.68
CA VAL A 102 0.91 0.07 -1.78
C VAL A 102 1.82 1.06 -2.50
N TRP A 103 1.55 2.38 -2.42
CA TRP A 103 2.44 3.40 -3.00
C TRP A 103 3.86 3.33 -2.43
N ARG A 104 4.03 2.87 -1.18
CA ARG A 104 5.33 2.72 -0.51
C ARG A 104 6.26 1.73 -1.19
N VAL A 105 5.71 0.76 -1.94
CA VAL A 105 6.52 -0.13 -2.79
C VAL A 105 7.38 0.70 -3.75
N GLY A 106 6.86 1.82 -4.24
CA GLY A 106 7.57 2.72 -5.15
C GLY A 106 8.82 3.38 -4.57
N LEU A 107 8.99 3.38 -3.25
CA LEU A 107 10.19 3.92 -2.58
C LEU A 107 11.40 2.98 -2.67
N ALA A 108 11.19 1.70 -2.99
CA ALA A 108 12.24 0.69 -3.01
C ALA A 108 13.19 0.77 -4.22
N GLY A 109 12.85 1.55 -5.24
CA GLY A 109 13.67 1.69 -6.44
C GLY A 109 12.88 2.06 -7.69
N SER A 110 13.60 2.31 -8.79
CA SER A 110 13.02 2.76 -10.05
C SER A 110 12.07 1.75 -10.70
N GLU A 111 12.38 0.45 -10.61
CA GLU A 111 11.54 -0.63 -11.13
C GLU A 111 10.21 -0.71 -10.37
N GLN A 112 10.28 -0.65 -9.04
CA GLN A 112 9.12 -0.69 -8.15
C GLN A 112 8.25 0.56 -8.30
N LYS A 113 8.88 1.75 -8.43
CA LYS A 113 8.19 3.01 -8.71
C LYS A 113 7.36 2.89 -10.00
N LYS A 114 8.01 2.46 -11.09
CA LYS A 114 7.33 2.26 -12.38
C LYS A 114 6.19 1.24 -12.27
N LEU A 115 6.41 0.15 -11.53
CA LEU A 115 5.41 -0.89 -11.28
C LEU A 115 4.16 -0.32 -10.61
N VAL A 116 4.32 0.43 -9.52
CA VAL A 116 3.22 1.06 -8.77
C VAL A 116 2.46 2.07 -9.64
N ILE A 117 3.18 2.98 -10.30
CA ILE A 117 2.56 4.01 -11.15
C ILE A 117 1.73 3.37 -12.26
N THR A 118 2.27 2.34 -12.92
CA THR A 118 1.55 1.62 -13.98
C THR A 118 0.25 1.02 -13.48
N HIS A 119 0.27 0.36 -12.32
CA HIS A 119 -0.91 -0.28 -11.75
C HIS A 119 -1.94 0.73 -11.21
N PHE A 120 -1.50 1.86 -10.66
CA PHE A 120 -2.36 2.97 -10.28
C PHE A 120 -3.09 3.57 -11.48
N ILE A 121 -2.37 3.85 -12.57
CA ILE A 121 -2.97 4.38 -13.81
C ILE A 121 -4.00 3.40 -14.37
N ASP A 122 -3.63 2.12 -14.51
CA ASP A 122 -4.54 1.08 -15.00
C ASP A 122 -5.81 0.96 -14.15
N HIS A 123 -5.68 0.92 -12.82
CA HIS A 123 -6.83 0.78 -11.93
C HIS A 123 -7.71 2.03 -11.92
N PHE A 124 -7.13 3.23 -12.02
CA PHE A 124 -7.90 4.46 -12.14
C PHE A 124 -8.81 4.41 -13.38
N HIS A 125 -8.31 3.89 -14.50
CA HIS A 125 -9.06 3.76 -15.75
C HIS A 125 -10.10 2.64 -15.72
N THR A 126 -9.84 1.53 -15.03
CA THR A 126 -10.67 0.33 -15.11
C THR A 126 -11.66 0.16 -13.96
N CYS A 127 -11.53 0.92 -12.87
CA CYS A 127 -12.34 0.74 -11.66
C CYS A 127 -13.80 1.23 -11.73
N GLU A 128 -14.29 1.77 -12.85
CA GLU A 128 -15.61 2.43 -12.92
C GLU A 128 -16.79 1.52 -12.51
N ASN A 129 -16.66 0.21 -12.75
CA ASN A 129 -17.67 -0.78 -12.37
C ASN A 129 -17.49 -1.30 -10.93
N GLU A 130 -16.44 -0.88 -10.22
CA GLU A 130 -16.20 -1.27 -8.84
C GLU A 130 -17.04 -0.43 -7.87
N LYS A 131 -17.49 -1.06 -6.78
CA LYS A 131 -18.18 -0.36 -5.72
C LYS A 131 -17.26 0.73 -5.14
N ASN A 132 -17.77 1.95 -5.02
CA ASN A 132 -17.02 3.11 -4.55
C ASN A 132 -15.85 3.53 -5.46
N TYR A 133 -15.95 3.35 -6.80
CA TYR A 133 -14.89 3.72 -7.73
C TYR A 133 -14.33 5.15 -7.57
N THR A 134 -15.18 6.12 -7.24
CA THR A 134 -14.73 7.52 -7.01
C THR A 134 -13.83 7.67 -5.79
N LEU A 135 -13.98 6.79 -4.79
CA LEU A 135 -13.10 6.71 -3.62
C LEU A 135 -11.81 5.95 -3.95
N ILE A 136 -11.88 4.89 -4.76
CA ILE A 136 -10.70 4.20 -5.30
C ILE A 136 -9.82 5.17 -6.08
N ARG A 137 -10.42 5.92 -7.02
CA ARG A 137 -9.74 6.99 -7.76
C ARG A 137 -9.12 8.03 -6.82
N PHE A 138 -9.83 8.44 -5.76
CA PHE A 138 -9.28 9.36 -4.76
C PHE A 138 -8.04 8.77 -4.06
N ASP A 139 -8.13 7.54 -3.57
CA ASP A 139 -7.03 6.88 -2.86
C ASP A 139 -5.81 6.65 -3.78
N ILE A 140 -6.03 6.38 -5.09
CA ILE A 140 -4.96 6.33 -6.10
C ILE A 140 -4.27 7.70 -6.27
N ILE A 141 -5.05 8.77 -6.43
CA ILE A 141 -4.52 10.14 -6.57
C ILE A 141 -3.72 10.54 -5.32
N GLN A 142 -4.21 10.18 -4.13
CA GLN A 142 -3.48 10.39 -2.87
C GLN A 142 -2.20 9.54 -2.81
N GLY A 143 -2.25 8.27 -3.23
CA GLY A 143 -1.06 7.42 -3.28
C GLY A 143 0.04 7.96 -4.20
N LEU A 144 -0.34 8.50 -5.37
CA LEU A 144 0.59 9.20 -6.26
C LEU A 144 1.18 10.46 -5.59
N LYS A 145 0.38 11.23 -4.86
CA LYS A 145 0.84 12.42 -4.12
C LYS A 145 1.86 12.06 -3.05
N ASN A 146 1.55 11.06 -2.23
CA ASN A 146 2.45 10.58 -1.19
C ASN A 146 3.79 10.12 -1.78
N LEU A 147 3.75 9.36 -2.89
CA LEU A 147 4.98 8.91 -3.54
C LEU A 147 5.80 10.10 -4.09
N TYR A 148 5.13 11.09 -4.69
CA TYR A 148 5.79 12.32 -5.17
C TYR A 148 6.45 13.11 -4.04
N GLU A 149 5.82 13.22 -2.87
CA GLU A 149 6.38 13.95 -1.72
C GLU A 149 7.68 13.35 -1.20
N GLU A 150 7.88 12.05 -1.37
CA GLU A 150 9.10 11.36 -0.93
C GLU A 150 10.22 11.37 -1.97
N VAL A 151 9.88 11.38 -3.27
CA VAL A 151 10.89 11.18 -4.35
C VAL A 151 11.02 12.36 -5.31
N GLU A 152 10.12 13.35 -5.23
CA GLU A 152 10.07 14.58 -6.03
C GLU A 152 10.18 14.36 -7.56
N ASP A 153 9.69 13.22 -8.06
CA ASP A 153 9.72 12.90 -9.49
C ASP A 153 8.53 13.51 -10.23
N GLU A 154 8.82 14.50 -11.08
CA GLU A 154 7.83 15.22 -11.90
C GLU A 154 7.02 14.32 -12.85
N GLU A 155 7.51 13.11 -13.19
CA GLU A 155 6.70 12.13 -13.92
C GLU A 155 5.44 11.74 -13.14
N ILE A 156 5.55 11.53 -11.82
CA ILE A 156 4.43 11.14 -10.96
C ILE A 156 3.35 12.22 -10.99
N LYS A 157 3.78 13.48 -10.78
CA LYS A 157 2.90 14.64 -10.81
C LYS A 157 2.21 14.78 -12.16
N ARG A 158 2.96 14.66 -13.26
CA ARG A 158 2.41 14.74 -14.61
C ARG A 158 1.34 13.69 -14.85
N GLU A 159 1.58 12.42 -14.47
CA GLU A 159 0.57 11.37 -14.65
C GLU A 159 -0.64 11.59 -13.74
N ALA A 160 -0.46 12.02 -12.49
CA ALA A 160 -1.57 12.34 -11.60
C ALA A 160 -2.46 13.47 -12.17
N ILE A 161 -1.88 14.55 -12.68
CA ILE A 161 -2.64 15.65 -13.30
C ILE A 161 -3.42 15.15 -14.52
N LYS A 162 -2.81 14.34 -15.40
CA LYS A 162 -3.51 13.74 -16.55
C LYS A 162 -4.72 12.89 -16.13
N LEU A 163 -4.59 12.10 -15.06
CA LEU A 163 -5.70 11.31 -14.53
C LEU A 163 -6.83 12.21 -14.01
N ILE A 164 -6.48 13.29 -13.30
CA ILE A 164 -7.45 14.25 -12.76
C ILE A 164 -8.21 14.95 -13.89
N GLU A 165 -7.52 15.42 -14.93
CA GLU A 165 -8.13 16.13 -16.06
C GLU A 165 -9.13 15.27 -16.84
N ARG A 166 -8.95 13.94 -16.83
CA ARG A 166 -9.87 12.97 -17.44
C ARG A 166 -11.16 12.74 -16.67
N GLU A 167 -11.21 13.08 -15.37
CA GLU A 167 -12.43 12.86 -14.57
C GLU A 167 -13.56 13.76 -15.07
N GLU A 168 -14.62 13.18 -15.64
CA GLU A 168 -15.73 13.93 -16.24
C GLU A 168 -16.60 14.63 -15.20
N ASP A 169 -16.75 14.06 -13.99
CA ASP A 169 -17.51 14.70 -12.93
C ASP A 169 -16.70 15.83 -12.29
N ASN A 170 -17.13 17.06 -12.56
CA ASN A 170 -16.53 18.29 -12.03
C ASN A 170 -16.36 18.31 -10.50
N LYS A 171 -17.25 17.67 -9.74
CA LYS A 171 -17.15 17.57 -8.28
C LYS A 171 -15.91 16.75 -7.90
N TYR A 172 -15.75 15.59 -8.52
CA TYR A 172 -14.63 14.69 -8.23
C TYR A 172 -13.32 15.21 -8.81
N ARG A 173 -13.32 15.78 -10.02
CA ARG A 173 -12.16 16.47 -10.60
C ARG A 173 -11.60 17.54 -9.64
N LYS A 174 -12.46 18.40 -9.09
CA LYS A 174 -12.05 19.42 -8.09
C LYS A 174 -11.52 18.79 -6.82
N LYS A 175 -12.16 17.72 -6.34
CA LYS A 175 -11.72 16.98 -5.15
C LYS A 175 -10.32 16.40 -5.34
N TYR A 176 -10.05 15.78 -6.48
CA TYR A 176 -8.75 15.18 -6.78
C TYR A 176 -7.68 16.25 -6.98
N MET A 177 -8.01 17.36 -7.65
CA MET A 177 -7.08 18.49 -7.80
C MET A 177 -6.66 19.08 -6.45
N ASN A 178 -7.56 19.12 -5.46
CA ASN A 178 -7.22 19.64 -4.12
C ASN A 178 -6.19 18.78 -3.36
N VAL A 179 -5.94 17.53 -3.77
CA VAL A 179 -4.86 16.70 -3.22
C VAL A 179 -3.48 17.22 -3.67
N TRP A 180 -3.43 17.87 -4.83
CA TRP A 180 -2.19 18.32 -5.50
C TRP A 180 -1.96 19.83 -5.43
N LYS A 181 -2.80 20.55 -4.70
CA LYS A 181 -2.59 21.97 -4.35
C LYS A 181 -1.68 22.07 -3.14
#